data_AF-A0A954X6P1-F1
#
_entry.id   AF-A0A954X6P1-F1
#
_cell.length_a   1.000
_cell.length_b   1.000
_cell.length_c   1.000
_cell.angle_alpha   90.00
_cell.angle_beta   90.00
_cell.angle_gamma   90.00
#
_symmetry.space_group_name_H-M   'P 1'
#
loop_
_entity.id
_entity.type
_entity.pdbx_description
1 polymer ?
#
loop_
_entity_poly.entity_id
_entity_poly.type
_entity_poly.pdbx_seq_one_letter_code
_entity_poly.pdbx_strand_id
1 'polypeptide(L)'
;MVSRARKRLWILPAIQGALLARVVVYWAFCLLAIATLGTCFVAVRSHPQSSGEMLSMAVGQLGLPLAASCLVLPIVIMDCLRLSHRFTGPLYRLQDGLQRMAEGESMQPIQLREGDMLRDVADEFNRVVERINRQTSANDQTVS
;
A
#
# COMPACT_ATOMS: atom_id res chain seq x y z
N MET A 1 -3.71 -1.55 32.36
CA MET A 1 -4.41 -1.15 31.13
C MET A 1 -3.65 -1.73 29.93
N VAL A 2 -4.04 -2.91 29.44
CA VAL A 2 -3.29 -3.64 28.41
C VAL A 2 -4.20 -3.88 27.21
N SER A 3 -3.63 -3.73 25.99
CA SER A 3 -4.14 -4.20 24.68
C SER A 3 -4.88 -3.23 23.74
N ARG A 4 -4.40 -1.98 23.54
CA ARG A 4 -4.76 -1.20 22.33
C ARG A 4 -3.91 -1.51 21.09
N ALA A 5 -2.75 -2.15 21.23
CA ALA A 5 -1.85 -2.44 20.11
C ALA A 5 -2.41 -3.41 19.05
N ARG A 6 -3.24 -4.39 19.46
CA ARG A 6 -3.79 -5.39 18.52
C ARG A 6 -4.81 -4.85 17.52
N LYS A 7 -5.45 -3.70 17.80
CA LYS A 7 -6.51 -3.16 16.93
C LYS A 7 -5.99 -2.32 15.75
N ARG A 8 -4.72 -1.88 15.76
CA ARG A 8 -4.17 -1.04 14.67
C ARG A 8 -3.49 -1.80 13.54
N LEU A 9 -3.06 -3.05 13.76
CA LEU A 9 -2.58 -3.90 12.66
C LEU A 9 -3.69 -4.24 11.65
N TRP A 10 -4.96 -4.14 12.08
CA TRP A 10 -6.15 -4.35 11.25
C TRP A 10 -6.61 -3.11 10.46
N ILE A 11 -5.97 -1.96 10.66
CA ILE A 11 -6.26 -0.76 9.85
C ILE A 11 -5.45 -0.79 8.54
N LEU A 12 -4.28 -1.43 8.54
CA LEU A 12 -3.50 -1.67 7.32
C LEU A 12 -4.24 -2.53 6.28
N PRO A 13 -4.97 -3.63 6.60
CA PRO A 13 -5.75 -4.36 5.61
C PRO A 13 -6.91 -3.56 5.04
N ALA A 14 -7.45 -2.57 5.76
CA ALA A 14 -8.45 -1.66 5.18
C ALA A 14 -7.84 -0.75 4.10
N ILE A 15 -6.60 -0.26 4.31
CA ILE A 15 -5.86 0.54 3.32
C ILE A 15 -5.32 -0.34 2.19
N GLN A 16 -4.80 -1.53 2.49
CA GLN A 16 -4.36 -2.52 1.50
C GLN A 16 -5.53 -3.00 0.64
N GLY A 17 -6.70 -3.24 1.24
CA GLY A 17 -7.93 -3.56 0.53
C GLY A 17 -8.41 -2.40 -0.35
N ALA A 18 -8.28 -1.16 0.12
CA ALA A 18 -8.59 0.02 -0.69
C ALA A 18 -7.63 0.21 -1.87
N LEU A 19 -6.33 -0.02 -1.69
CA LEU A 19 -5.33 0.00 -2.76
C LEU A 19 -5.57 -1.13 -3.77
N LEU A 20 -5.80 -2.35 -3.28
CA LEU A 20 -6.13 -3.49 -4.13
C LEU A 20 -7.41 -3.26 -4.91
N ALA A 21 -8.46 -2.71 -4.26
CA ALA A 21 -9.70 -2.34 -4.92
C ALA A 21 -9.46 -1.30 -6.01
N ARG A 22 -8.66 -0.25 -5.77
CA ARG A 22 -8.29 0.73 -6.81
C ARG A 22 -7.56 0.08 -7.98
N VAL A 23 -6.64 -0.83 -7.70
CA VAL A 23 -5.90 -1.57 -8.73
C VAL A 23 -6.84 -2.43 -9.58
N VAL A 24 -7.76 -3.17 -8.94
CA VAL A 24 -8.78 -3.96 -9.64
C VAL A 24 -9.73 -3.07 -10.44
N VAL A 25 -10.11 -1.90 -9.91
CA VAL A 25 -10.93 -0.91 -10.62
C VAL A 25 -10.22 -0.36 -11.85
N TYR A 26 -8.95 0.05 -11.73
CA TYR A 26 -8.17 0.52 -12.88
C TYR A 26 -7.94 -0.58 -13.91
N TRP A 27 -7.70 -1.81 -13.45
CA TRP A 27 -7.59 -2.98 -14.32
C TRP A 27 -8.88 -3.25 -15.10
N ALA A 28 -10.03 -3.19 -14.42
CA ALA A 28 -11.34 -3.35 -15.07
C ALA A 28 -11.61 -2.21 -16.06
N PHE A 29 -11.21 -0.99 -15.73
CA PHE A 29 -11.30 0.16 -16.63
C PHE A 29 -10.41 -0.01 -17.86
N CYS A 30 -9.18 -0.53 -17.72
CA CYS A 30 -8.31 -0.84 -18.85
C CYS A 30 -8.93 -1.91 -19.76
N LEU A 31 -9.49 -2.99 -19.21
CA LEU A 31 -10.17 -4.01 -20.01
C LEU A 31 -11.39 -3.43 -20.74
N LEU A 32 -12.18 -2.60 -20.07
CA LEU A 32 -13.32 -1.92 -20.67
C LEU A 32 -12.87 -1.00 -21.81
N ALA A 33 -11.80 -0.22 -21.61
CA ALA A 33 -11.24 0.66 -22.63
C ALA A 33 -10.70 -0.11 -23.84
N ILE A 34 -10.01 -1.23 -23.62
CA ILE A 34 -9.53 -2.10 -24.71
C ILE A 34 -10.71 -2.70 -25.47
N ALA A 35 -11.74 -3.16 -24.75
CA ALA A 35 -12.94 -3.69 -25.37
C ALA A 35 -13.65 -2.62 -26.22
N THR A 36 -13.91 -1.43 -25.68
CA THR A 36 -14.60 -0.36 -26.43
C THR A 36 -13.80 0.11 -27.65
N LEU A 37 -12.48 0.27 -27.52
CA LEU A 37 -11.60 0.61 -28.64
C LEU A 37 -11.58 -0.51 -29.69
N GLY A 38 -11.52 -1.77 -29.27
CA GLY A 38 -11.58 -2.93 -30.16
C GLY A 38 -12.87 -3.00 -30.96
N THR A 39 -14.02 -2.89 -30.28
CA THR A 39 -15.33 -2.90 -30.94
C THR A 39 -15.52 -1.68 -31.84
N CYS A 40 -15.03 -0.50 -31.44
CA CYS A 40 -15.05 0.70 -32.28
C CYS A 40 -14.21 0.52 -33.56
N PHE A 41 -12.99 -0.02 -33.42
CA PHE A 41 -12.11 -0.29 -34.55
C PHE A 41 -12.74 -1.29 -35.53
N VAL A 42 -13.38 -2.35 -35.02
CA VAL A 42 -14.14 -3.30 -35.85
C VAL A 42 -15.31 -2.60 -36.52
N ALA A 43 -16.14 -1.87 -35.78
CA ALA A 43 -17.33 -1.22 -36.33
C ALA A 43 -16.99 -0.28 -37.51
N VAL A 44 -15.91 0.50 -37.39
CA VAL A 44 -15.42 1.38 -38.46
C VAL A 44 -14.93 0.60 -39.68
N ARG A 45 -14.29 -0.56 -39.45
CA ARG A 45 -13.62 -1.33 -40.52
C ARG A 45 -14.54 -2.34 -41.22
N SER A 46 -15.50 -2.93 -40.51
CA SER A 46 -16.29 -4.06 -41.01
C SER A 46 -17.77 -3.74 -41.26
N HIS A 47 -18.25 -2.51 -40.97
CA HIS A 47 -19.67 -2.11 -41.15
C HIS A 47 -20.66 -3.22 -40.74
N PRO A 48 -20.69 -3.59 -39.44
CA PRO A 48 -21.55 -4.69 -38.99
C PRO A 48 -23.02 -4.36 -39.24
N GLN A 49 -23.75 -5.28 -39.89
CA GLN A 49 -25.15 -5.07 -40.27
C GLN A 49 -26.15 -5.53 -39.19
N SER A 50 -25.65 -6.22 -38.16
CA SER A 50 -26.47 -6.82 -37.10
C SER A 50 -25.86 -6.60 -35.72
N SER A 51 -26.70 -6.23 -34.75
CA SER A 51 -26.32 -6.08 -33.34
C SER A 51 -25.81 -7.39 -32.73
N GLY A 52 -26.29 -8.54 -33.23
CA GLY A 52 -25.84 -9.86 -32.75
C GLY A 52 -24.41 -10.21 -33.17
N GLU A 53 -24.01 -9.79 -34.36
CA GLU A 53 -22.63 -9.99 -34.85
C GLU A 53 -21.65 -9.08 -34.10
N MET A 54 -22.06 -7.87 -33.71
CA MET A 54 -21.24 -7.01 -32.86
C MET A 54 -20.97 -7.65 -31.50
N LEU A 55 -21.96 -8.32 -30.90
CA LEU A 55 -21.81 -8.97 -29.60
C LEU A 55 -20.84 -10.16 -29.67
N SER A 56 -20.99 -11.03 -30.66
CA SER A 56 -20.11 -12.20 -30.82
C SER A 56 -18.66 -11.81 -31.13
N MET A 57 -18.47 -10.77 -31.95
CA MET A 57 -17.14 -10.19 -32.22
C MET A 57 -16.52 -9.58 -30.96
N ALA A 58 -17.29 -8.82 -30.17
CA ALA A 58 -16.81 -8.25 -28.92
C ALA A 58 -16.37 -9.33 -27.93
N VAL A 59 -17.17 -10.39 -27.75
CA VAL A 59 -16.82 -11.52 -26.87
C VAL A 59 -15.56 -12.24 -27.37
N GLY A 60 -15.43 -12.47 -28.68
CA GLY A 60 -14.24 -13.08 -29.26
C GLY A 60 -12.96 -12.27 -29.06
N GLN A 61 -13.05 -10.94 -29.16
CA GLN A 61 -11.90 -10.05 -28.96
C GLN A 61 -11.45 -9.92 -27.51
N LEU A 62 -12.35 -10.13 -26.54
CA LEU A 62 -12.02 -10.06 -25.13
C LEU A 62 -11.17 -11.24 -24.64
N GLY A 63 -11.12 -12.36 -25.36
CA GLY A 63 -10.43 -13.58 -24.92
C GLY A 63 -8.93 -13.39 -24.66
N LEU A 64 -8.19 -12.81 -25.62
CA LEU A 64 -6.75 -12.59 -25.49
C LEU A 64 -6.40 -11.53 -24.41
N PRO A 65 -7.05 -10.36 -24.36
CA PRO A 65 -6.87 -9.40 -23.27
C PRO A 65 -7.23 -9.97 -21.90
N LEU A 66 -8.32 -10.74 -21.77
CA LEU A 66 -8.70 -11.38 -20.50
C LEU A 66 -7.65 -12.41 -20.06
N ALA A 67 -7.17 -13.25 -20.97
CA ALA A 67 -6.14 -14.24 -20.66
C ALA A 67 -4.83 -13.58 -20.20
N ALA A 68 -4.37 -12.55 -20.92
CA ALA A 68 -3.20 -11.76 -20.53
C ALA A 68 -3.41 -11.08 -19.16
N SER A 69 -4.58 -10.52 -18.94
CA SER A 69 -4.94 -9.86 -17.69
C SER A 69 -5.02 -10.82 -16.50
N CYS A 70 -5.49 -12.05 -16.69
CA CYS A 70 -5.49 -13.10 -15.68
C CYS A 70 -4.08 -13.49 -15.23
N LEU A 71 -3.09 -13.38 -16.13
CA LEU A 71 -1.69 -13.63 -15.81
C LEU A 71 -1.04 -12.49 -15.02
N VAL A 72 -1.40 -11.24 -15.34
CA VAL A 72 -0.83 -10.03 -14.71
C VAL A 72 -1.40 -9.79 -13.31
N LEU A 73 -2.69 -10.05 -13.11
CA LEU A 73 -3.39 -9.80 -11.85
C LEU A 73 -2.72 -10.44 -10.61
N PRO A 74 -2.30 -11.72 -10.60
CA PRO A 74 -1.62 -12.31 -9.44
C PRO A 74 -0.25 -11.69 -9.18
N ILE A 75 0.48 -11.25 -10.22
CA ILE A 75 1.77 -10.57 -10.06
C ILE A 75 1.57 -9.26 -9.31
N VAL A 76 0.58 -8.49 -9.75
CA VAL A 76 0.25 -7.19 -9.14
C VAL A 76 -0.23 -7.36 -7.69
N ILE A 77 -1.05 -8.37 -7.41
CA ILE A 77 -1.45 -8.71 -6.03
C ILE A 77 -0.23 -9.03 -5.18
N MET A 78 0.68 -9.87 -5.68
CA MET A 78 1.87 -10.28 -4.95
C MET A 78 2.78 -9.08 -4.65
N ASP A 79 2.97 -8.16 -5.60
CA ASP A 79 3.75 -6.95 -5.39
C ASP A 79 3.12 -6.01 -4.37
N CYS A 80 1.79 -5.79 -4.44
CA CYS A 80 1.08 -5.01 -3.44
C CYS A 80 1.22 -5.62 -2.03
N LEU A 81 1.11 -6.94 -1.92
CA LEU A 81 1.26 -7.64 -0.64
C LEU A 81 2.69 -7.55 -0.10
N ARG A 82 3.71 -7.70 -0.95
CA ARG A 82 5.12 -7.58 -0.57
C ARG A 82 5.46 -6.18 -0.08
N LEU A 83 5.02 -5.15 -0.82
CA LEU A 83 5.18 -3.76 -0.41
C LEU A 83 4.47 -3.52 0.92
N SER A 84 3.22 -4.00 1.00
CA SER A 84 2.38 -4.12 2.19
C SER A 84 3.16 -4.53 3.44
N HIS A 85 3.67 -5.75 3.37
CA HIS A 85 4.35 -6.43 4.46
C HIS A 85 5.65 -5.73 4.87
N ARG A 86 6.38 -5.17 3.90
CA ARG A 86 7.63 -4.41 4.15
C ARG A 86 7.38 -3.13 4.95
N PHE A 87 6.22 -2.49 4.79
CA PHE A 87 5.86 -1.29 5.57
C PHE A 87 5.41 -1.61 7.01
N THR A 88 4.72 -2.72 7.22
CA THR A 88 4.11 -3.05 8.53
C THR A 88 5.13 -3.22 9.65
N GLY A 89 6.28 -3.84 9.35
CA GLY A 89 7.32 -4.12 10.35
C GLY A 89 7.94 -2.86 10.97
N PRO A 90 8.52 -1.95 10.15
CA PRO A 90 9.08 -0.69 10.62
C PRO A 90 8.05 0.22 11.29
N LEU A 91 6.82 0.27 10.75
CA LEU A 91 5.74 1.12 11.29
C LEU A 91 5.33 0.69 12.70
N TYR A 92 5.31 -0.63 12.96
CA TYR A 92 5.01 -1.15 14.29
C TYR A 92 6.07 -0.74 15.31
N ARG A 93 7.36 -0.83 14.95
CA ARG A 93 8.47 -0.39 15.81
C ARG A 93 8.41 1.11 16.13
N LEU A 94 8.05 1.93 15.16
CA LEU A 94 7.83 3.37 15.36
C LEU A 94 6.67 3.66 16.32
N GLN A 95 5.54 2.96 16.17
CA GLN A 95 4.41 3.10 17.09
C GLN A 95 4.77 2.68 18.52
N ASP A 96 5.51 1.59 18.67
CA ASP A 96 5.96 1.11 19.97
C ASP A 96 6.87 2.14 20.65
N GLY A 97 7.87 2.68 19.94
CA GLY A 97 8.74 3.73 20.49
C GLY A 97 7.99 5.00 20.87
N LEU A 98 7.03 5.44 20.05
CA LEU A 98 6.15 6.57 20.39
C LEU A 98 5.32 6.31 21.65
N GLN A 99 4.81 5.09 21.81
CA GLN A 99 4.02 4.73 22.98
C GLN A 99 4.88 4.72 24.25
N ARG A 100 6.09 4.17 24.19
CA ARG A 100 7.03 4.16 25.32
C ARG A 100 7.50 5.56 25.70
N MET A 101 7.69 6.45 24.72
CA MET A 101 7.91 7.88 24.97
C MET A 101 6.73 8.53 25.69
N ALA A 102 5.51 8.23 25.29
CA ALA A 102 4.30 8.78 25.92
C ALA A 102 4.10 8.27 27.36
N GLU A 103 4.62 7.09 27.67
CA GLU A 103 4.59 6.48 29.02
C GLU A 103 5.75 6.95 29.91
N GLY A 104 6.68 7.77 29.39
CA GLY A 104 7.80 8.32 30.15
C GLY A 104 8.93 7.32 30.42
N GLU A 105 8.97 6.20 29.70
CA GLU A 105 10.07 5.22 29.80
C GLU A 105 11.36 5.76 29.15
N SER A 106 12.50 5.19 29.54
CA SER A 106 13.82 5.56 28.98
C SER A 106 13.81 5.41 27.45
N MET A 107 13.99 6.52 26.75
CA MET A 107 13.84 6.58 25.30
C MET A 107 15.08 5.99 24.63
N GLN A 108 14.95 4.81 24.03
CA GLN A 108 15.99 4.21 23.20
C GLN A 108 15.78 4.57 21.72
N PRO A 109 16.85 4.93 20.99
CA PRO A 109 16.75 5.20 19.56
C PRO A 109 16.34 3.93 18.79
N ILE A 110 15.45 4.09 17.82
CA ILE A 110 14.96 3.01 16.95
C ILE A 110 15.94 2.84 15.80
N GLN A 111 16.55 1.66 15.69
CA GLN A 111 17.35 1.30 14.52
C GLN A 111 16.51 0.49 13.52
N LEU A 112 16.27 1.06 12.35
CA LEU A 112 15.72 0.36 11.19
C LEU A 112 16.86 -0.18 10.31
N ARG A 113 16.61 -1.26 9.56
CA ARG A 113 17.63 -1.85 8.68
C ARG A 113 17.82 -0.99 7.43
N GLU A 114 19.01 -1.09 6.84
CA GLU A 114 19.32 -0.40 5.59
C GLU A 114 18.36 -0.83 4.48
N GLY A 115 17.72 0.16 3.86
CA GLY A 115 16.72 -0.05 2.81
C GLY A 115 15.27 -0.09 3.30
N ASP A 116 14.96 0.03 4.59
CA ASP A 116 13.56 0.19 5.01
C ASP A 116 12.99 1.54 4.57
N MET A 117 11.76 1.54 4.05
CA MET A 117 11.12 2.75 3.47
C MET A 117 10.82 3.85 4.50
N LEU A 118 10.93 3.55 5.78
CA LEU A 118 10.64 4.45 6.91
C LEU A 118 11.91 4.92 7.62
N ARG A 119 13.10 4.70 7.03
CA ARG A 119 14.39 5.09 7.64
C ARG A 119 14.44 6.59 7.93
N ASP A 120 14.09 7.44 6.97
CA ASP A 120 14.08 8.90 7.15
C ASP A 120 13.17 9.34 8.31
N VAL A 121 12.04 8.66 8.48
CA VAL A 121 11.09 8.91 9.58
C VAL A 121 11.66 8.45 10.92
N ALA A 122 12.35 7.31 10.95
CA ALA A 122 13.02 6.84 12.16
C ALA A 122 14.22 7.71 12.54
N ASP A 123 14.96 8.23 11.58
CA ASP A 123 16.07 9.15 11.82
C ASP A 123 15.57 10.46 12.43
N GLU A 124 14.47 11.01 11.91
CA GLU A 124 13.86 12.21 12.49
C GLU A 124 13.27 11.93 13.90
N PHE A 125 12.66 10.76 14.09
CA PHE A 125 12.22 10.32 15.42
C PHE A 125 13.39 10.22 16.41
N ASN A 126 14.52 9.65 16.00
CA ASN A 126 15.71 9.52 16.82
C ASN A 126 16.29 10.90 17.19
N ARG A 127 16.27 11.88 16.28
CA ARG A 127 16.64 13.27 16.60
C ARG A 127 15.79 13.87 17.72
N VAL A 128 14.48 13.61 17.70
CA VAL A 128 13.56 14.08 18.74
C VAL A 128 13.86 13.40 20.09
N VAL A 129 14.03 12.08 20.08
CA VAL A 129 14.41 11.30 21.26
C VAL A 129 15.71 11.82 21.88
N GLU A 130 16.73 12.05 21.05
CA GLU A 130 18.02 12.54 21.51
C GLU A 130 17.89 13.92 22.17
N ARG A 131 17.10 14.82 21.58
CA ARG A 131 16.85 16.15 22.15
C ARG A 131 16.17 16.08 23.51
N ILE A 132 15.15 15.22 23.65
CA ILE A 132 14.43 15.06 24.91
C ILE A 132 15.34 14.47 25.99
N ASN A 133 16.10 13.42 25.65
CA ASN A 133 17.07 12.82 26.57
C ASN A 133 18.10 13.84 27.07
N ARG A 134 18.64 14.70 26.18
CA ARG A 134 19.57 15.78 26.59
C ARG A 134 18.92 16.77 27.56
N GLN A 135 17.65 17.11 27.36
CA GLN A 135 16.93 18.04 28.25
C GLN A 135 16.68 17.43 29.63
N THR A 136 16.29 16.15 29.69
CA THR A 136 16.08 15.44 30.95
C THR A 136 17.39 15.32 31.74
N SER A 137 18.50 14.96 31.09
CA SER A 137 19.81 14.87 31.75
C SER A 137 20.34 16.23 32.24
N ALA A 138 20.09 17.31 31.50
CA ALA A 138 20.48 18.66 31.93
C ALA A 138 19.66 19.14 33.14
N ASN A 139 18.37 18.81 33.19
CA ASN A 139 17.49 19.21 34.28
C ASN A 139 17.82 18.48 35.60
N ASP A 140 18.19 17.20 35.55
CA ASP A 140 18.64 16.44 36.72
C ASP A 140 19.95 16.98 37.32
N GLN A 141 20.84 17.54 36.50
CA GLN A 141 22.11 18.14 36.96
C GLN A 141 21.93 19.50 37.65
N THR A 142 20.85 20.23 37.38
CA THR A 142 20.54 21.51 38.03
C THR A 142 19.81 21.37 39.37
N VAL A 143 19.32 20.17 39.71
CA VAL A 143 18.52 19.92 40.92
C VAL A 143 19.33 19.17 42.00
N SER A 144 20.54 18.69 41.69
CA SER A 144 21.53 18.22 42.67
C SER A 144 22.50 19.33 43.07
#